data_AF-A0A6G3RYN4-F1
#
_entry.id   AF-A0A6G3RYN4-F1
#
_cell.length_a   1.000
_cell.length_b   1.000
_cell.length_c   1.000
_cell.angle_alpha   90.00
_cell.angle_beta   90.00
_cell.angle_gamma   90.00
#
_symmetry.space_group_name_H-M   'P 1'
#
loop_
_entity.id
_entity.type
_entity.pdbx_description
1 polymer ?
#
loop_
_entity_poly.entity_id
_entity_poly.type
_entity_poly.pdbx_seq_one_letter_code
_entity_poly.pdbx_strand_id
1 'polypeptide(L)' 'LYPQDCQVMPSLAAAHLVGAARESGAQLRTGVTVTEILRKRSGEVLGVRTDRGDVHAPAVVNAAGTWGGEVAGLAGV' A
#
# COMPACT_ATOMS: atom_id res chain seq x y z
N LEU A 1 -31.86 2.38 -12.25
CA LEU A 1 -31.31 1.29 -11.41
C LEU A 1 -30.78 0.24 -12.37
N TYR A 2 -29.47 -0.03 -12.33
CA TYR A 2 -28.87 -1.05 -13.19
C TYR A 2 -29.13 -2.44 -12.58
N PRO A 3 -29.65 -3.42 -13.32
CA PRO A 3 -29.94 -4.75 -12.77
C PRO A 3 -28.73 -5.47 -12.17
N GLN A 4 -27.52 -5.05 -12.52
CA GLN A 4 -26.27 -5.62 -12.06
C GLN A 4 -25.76 -4.98 -10.76
N ASP A 5 -26.33 -3.85 -10.33
CA ASP A 5 -25.90 -3.17 -9.11
C ASP A 5 -26.25 -4.03 -7.89
N CYS A 6 -25.28 -4.20 -7.00
CA CYS A 6 -25.47 -4.86 -5.71
C CYS A 6 -24.84 -4.04 -4.59
N GLN A 7 -25.35 -4.22 -3.38
CA GLN A 7 -24.71 -3.70 -2.18
C GLN A 7 -23.70 -4.72 -1.67
N VAL A 8 -22.54 -4.25 -1.26
CA VAL A 8 -21.51 -5.07 -0.62
C VAL A 8 -21.22 -4.53 0.77
N MET A 9 -20.68 -5.39 1.64
CA MET A 9 -20.09 -4.97 2.90
C MET A 9 -18.61 -4.66 2.66
N PRO A 10 -18.17 -3.39 2.65
CA PRO A 10 -16.82 -3.04 2.19
C PRO A 10 -15.71 -3.65 3.04
N SER A 11 -15.90 -3.72 4.36
CA SER A 11 -14.94 -4.33 5.28
C SER A 11 -14.73 -5.81 5.01
N LEU A 12 -15.82 -6.56 4.75
CA LEU A 12 -15.75 -7.98 4.42
C LEU A 12 -15.15 -8.22 3.03
N ALA A 13 -15.50 -7.39 2.04
CA ALA A 13 -14.89 -7.44 0.72
C ALA A 13 -13.38 -7.22 0.78
N ALA A 14 -12.92 -6.21 1.52
CA ALA A 14 -11.48 -5.96 1.73
C ALA A 14 -10.79 -7.12 2.45
N ALA A 15 -11.41 -7.68 3.50
CA ALA A 15 -10.86 -8.83 4.21
C ALA A 15 -10.69 -10.06 3.29
N HIS A 16 -11.65 -10.33 2.41
CA HIS A 16 -11.54 -11.40 1.42
C HIS A 16 -10.40 -11.17 0.42
N LEU A 17 -10.26 -9.95 -0.11
CA LEU A 17 -9.15 -9.62 -1.02
C LEU A 17 -7.79 -9.79 -0.35
N VAL A 18 -7.65 -9.36 0.90
CA VAL A 18 -6.43 -9.55 1.69
C VAL A 18 -6.14 -11.04 1.94
N GLY A 19 -7.17 -11.84 2.23
CA GLY A 19 -7.07 -13.29 2.34
C GLY A 19 -6.51 -13.94 1.06
N ALA A 20 -7.15 -13.66 -0.08
CA ALA A 20 -6.73 -14.17 -1.38
C ALA A 20 -5.32 -13.74 -1.77
N ALA A 21 -4.93 -12.49 -1.46
CA ALA A 21 -3.58 -12.00 -1.71
C ALA A 21 -2.54 -12.76 -0.87
N ARG A 22 -2.83 -13.04 0.41
CA ARG A 22 -1.95 -13.82 1.28
C ARG A 22 -1.82 -15.27 0.83
N GLU A 23 -2.92 -15.90 0.42
CA GLU A 23 -2.91 -17.24 -0.19
C GLU A 23 -2.06 -17.29 -1.46
N SER A 24 -2.02 -16.17 -2.20
CA SER A 24 -1.16 -15.98 -3.37
C SER A 24 0.29 -15.59 -3.04
N GLY A 25 0.68 -15.55 -1.76
CA GLY A 25 2.05 -15.28 -1.31
C GLY A 25 2.35 -13.84 -0.90
N ALA A 26 1.36 -12.94 -0.90
CA ALA A 26 1.56 -11.57 -0.42
C ALA A 26 1.77 -11.54 1.10
N GLN A 27 2.60 -10.60 1.56
CA GLN A 27 2.82 -10.35 2.98
C GLN A 27 2.00 -9.14 3.43
N LEU A 28 1.16 -9.33 4.45
CA LEU A 28 0.45 -8.23 5.11
C LEU A 28 1.20 -7.82 6.38
N ARG A 29 1.58 -6.54 6.46
CA ARG A 29 2.22 -5.94 7.64
C ARG A 29 1.35 -4.80 8.15
N THR A 30 0.64 -5.02 9.25
CA THR A 30 -0.18 -3.99 9.92
C THR A 30 0.57 -3.38 11.10
N GLY A 31 0.16 -2.17 11.51
CA GLY A 31 0.87 -1.43 12.57
C GLY A 31 2.31 -1.07 12.20
N VAL A 32 2.57 -0.92 10.89
CA VAL A 32 3.85 -0.54 10.31
C VAL A 32 3.64 0.75 9.51
N THR A 33 4.30 1.81 9.95
CA THR A 33 4.14 3.15 9.36
C THR A 33 5.30 3.41 8.41
N VAL A 34 4.98 3.78 7.17
CA VAL A 34 5.98 4.28 6.21
C VAL A 34 6.40 5.68 6.64
N THR A 35 7.72 5.91 6.76
CA THR A 35 8.29 7.20 7.17
C THR A 35 9.17 7.83 6.10
N GLU A 36 9.57 7.09 5.07
CA GLU A 36 10.41 7.59 3.98
C GLU A 36 10.24 6.73 2.72
N ILE A 37 10.35 7.33 1.53
CA ILE A 37 10.53 6.60 0.27
C ILE A 37 12.02 6.51 -0.06
N LEU A 38 12.56 5.29 -0.08
CA LEU A 38 13.97 5.07 -0.37
C LEU A 38 14.20 5.19 -1.87
N ARG A 39 15.21 5.97 -2.26
CA ARG A 39 15.60 6.17 -3.66
C ARG A 39 17.08 5.90 -3.86
N LYS A 40 17.43 5.40 -5.04
CA LYS A 40 18.82 5.38 -5.50
C LYS A 40 19.28 6.80 -5.83
N ARG A 41 20.60 6.98 -5.97
CA ARG A 41 21.18 8.24 -6.48
C ARG A 41 20.68 8.61 -7.88
N SER A 42 20.27 7.62 -8.69
CA SER A 42 19.64 7.81 -10.00
C SER A 42 18.19 8.34 -9.92
N GLY A 43 17.58 8.40 -8.74
CA GLY A 43 16.19 8.83 -8.52
C GLY A 43 15.15 7.71 -8.53
N GLU A 44 15.52 6.50 -8.98
CA GLU A 44 14.65 5.31 -8.98
C GLU A 44 14.28 4.89 -7.56
N VAL A 45 13.05 4.39 -7.39
CA VAL A 45 12.58 3.82 -6.12
C VAL A 45 13.37 2.56 -5.78
N LEU A 46 13.77 2.45 -4.52
CA LEU A 46 14.44 1.28 -3.93
C LEU A 46 13.57 0.57 -2.89
N GLY A 47 12.54 1.24 -2.38
CA GLY A 47 11.62 0.71 -1.39
C GLY A 47 11.09 1.79 -0.45
N VAL A 48 10.73 1.39 0.76
CA VAL A 48 10.24 2.27 1.82
C VAL A 48 10.99 2.03 3.13
N ARG A 49 11.19 3.09 3.90
CA ARG A 49 11.55 2.99 5.32
C ARG A 49 10.29 2.92 6.15
N THR A 50 10.30 2.08 7.17
CA THR A 50 9.22 2.00 8.15
C THR A 50 9.75 2.11 9.58
N ASP A 51 8.86 2.37 10.52
CA ASP A 51 9.14 2.31 11.96
C ASP A 51 9.58 0.91 12.45
N ARG A 52 9.38 -0.12 11.61
CA ARG A 52 9.79 -1.52 11.86
C ARG A 52 10.87 -2.01 10.88
N GLY A 53 11.66 -1.09 10.33
CA GLY A 53 12.77 -1.37 9.41
C GLY A 53 12.43 -1.20 7.94
N ASP A 54 13.43 -1.36 7.08
CA ASP A 54 13.30 -1.06 5.66
C ASP A 54 12.64 -2.22 4.88
N VAL A 55 11.90 -1.89 3.82
CA VAL A 55 11.33 -2.83 2.86
C VAL A 55 11.81 -2.45 1.48
N HIS A 56 12.66 -3.29 0.89
CA HIS A 56 13.17 -3.08 -0.46
C HIS A 56 12.20 -3.61 -1.51
N ALA A 57 11.86 -2.75 -2.47
CA ALA A 57 11.02 -3.07 -3.59
C ALA A 57 11.36 -2.16 -4.78
N PRO A 58 11.41 -2.67 -6.02
CA PRO A 58 11.72 -1.86 -7.20
C PRO A 58 10.59 -0.90 -7.57
N ALA A 59 9.40 -1.07 -6.98
CA ALA A 59 8.25 -0.21 -7.17
C ALA A 59 7.48 -0.07 -5.85
N VAL A 60 6.86 1.09 -5.67
CA VAL A 60 5.97 1.41 -4.54
C VAL A 60 4.69 2.03 -5.11
N VAL A 61 3.54 1.54 -4.65
CA VAL A 61 2.22 2.07 -5.04
C VAL A 61 1.60 2.76 -3.82
N ASN A 62 1.27 4.04 -3.96
CA ASN A 62 0.57 4.78 -2.92
C ASN A 62 -0.93 4.46 -2.99
N ALA A 63 -1.42 3.67 -2.04
CA ALA A 63 -2.84 3.36 -1.84
C ALA A 63 -3.33 3.83 -0.46
N ALA A 64 -2.78 4.93 0.06
CA ALA A 64 -2.99 5.39 1.43
C ALA A 64 -4.30 6.18 1.66
N GLY A 65 -5.24 6.16 0.72
CA GLY A 65 -6.53 6.85 0.87
C GLY A 65 -6.37 8.35 1.17
N THR A 66 -7.02 8.81 2.25
CA THR A 66 -6.96 10.23 2.69
C THR A 66 -5.55 10.72 3.04
N TRP A 67 -4.64 9.82 3.41
CA TRP A 67 -3.22 10.12 3.68
C TRP A 67 -2.35 10.10 2.42
N GLY A 68 -2.94 9.94 1.23
CA GLY A 68 -2.20 9.86 -0.03
C GLY A 68 -1.26 11.04 -0.25
N GLY A 69 -1.68 12.26 0.11
CA GLY A 69 -0.85 13.47 0.00
C GLY A 69 0.35 13.46 0.94
N GLU A 70 0.17 13.02 2.19
CA GLU A 70 1.26 12.92 3.16
C GLU A 70 2.32 11.90 2.71
N VAL A 71 1.87 10.74 2.21
CA VAL A 71 2.76 9.70 1.66
C VAL A 71 3.45 10.17 0.37
N ALA A 72 2.75 10.91 -0.50
CA ALA A 72 3.35 11.50 -1.70
C ALA A 72 4.43 12.54 -1.34
N GLY A 73 4.21 13.33 -0.29
CA GLY A 73 5.20 14.26 0.26
C GLY A 73 6.49 13.57 0.71
N LEU A 74 6.43 12.34 1.25
CA LEU A 74 7.64 11.53 1.55
C LEU A 74 8.43 11.16 0.29
N ALA A 75 7.79 11.16 -0.88
CA ALA A 75 8.41 10.97 -2.18
C ALA A 75 8.86 12.29 -2.83
N GLY A 76 8.54 13.45 -2.26
CA GLY A 76 8.77 14.77 -2.85
C GLY A 76 7.85 15.09 -4.04
N VAL A 77 6.63 14.51 -4.06
CA VAL A 77 5.60 14.73 -5.10
C VAL A 77 4.40 15.45 -4.51
#